data_AF-A0A4U9D5K9-F1
#
_entry.id   AF-A0A4U9D5K9-F1
#
_cell.length_a   1.000
_cell.length_b   1.000
_cell.length_c   1.000
_cell.angle_alpha   90.00
_cell.angle_beta   90.00
_cell.angle_gamma   90.00
#
_symmetry.space_group_name_H-M   'P 1'
#
loop_
_entity.id
_entity.type
_entity.pdbx_description
1 polymer ?
#
loop_
_entity_poly.entity_id
_entity_poly.type
_entity_poly.pdbx_seq_one_letter_code
_entity_poly.pdbx_strand_id
1 'polypeptide(L)' 'MIQKILSEIEGRLQEAGIPCRVSGREKHLYSIYCKMVLKEQRFHSIMDIYAFRVIVHDADTCYRVLGQMHSLTSRVQGG' A
#
# COMPACT_ATOMS: atom_id res chain seq x y z
N MET A 1 11.63 -8.88 -1.83
CA MET A 1 11.04 -7.78 -2.64
C MET A 1 10.09 -6.92 -1.82
N ILE A 2 9.06 -7.49 -1.17
CA ILE A 2 8.10 -6.72 -0.35
C ILE A 2 8.75 -5.97 0.84
N GLN A 3 9.75 -6.58 1.50
CA GLN A 3 10.48 -5.95 2.60
C GLN A 3 11.20 -4.66 2.18
N LYS A 4 11.69 -4.59 0.94
CA LYS A 4 12.35 -3.39 0.41
C LYS A 4 11.35 -2.23 0.27
N ILE A 5 10.15 -2.53 -0.24
CA ILE A 5 9.05 -1.56 -0.35
C ILE A 5 8.60 -1.10 1.04
N LEU A 6 8.49 -2.02 2.01
CA LEU A 6 8.16 -1.70 3.39
C LEU A 6 9.18 -0.75 4.02
N SER A 7 10.49 -1.06 3.91
CA SER A 7 11.55 -0.20 4.44
C SER A 7 11.60 1.16 3.76
N GLU A 8 11.29 1.25 2.47
CA GLU A 8 11.25 2.52 1.75
C GLU A 8 10.08 3.40 2.20
N ILE A 9 8.89 2.81 2.39
CA ILE A 9 7.72 3.49 2.96
C ILE A 9 8.00 3.95 4.38
N GLU A 10 8.56 3.07 5.22
CA GLU A 10 8.88 3.37 6.61
C GLU A 10 9.93 4.48 6.73
N GLY A 11 11.01 4.41 5.95
CA GLY A 11 12.04 5.45 5.89
C GLY A 11 11.50 6.82 5.50
N ARG A 12 10.65 6.88 4.47
CA ARG A 12 9.99 8.14 4.04
C ARG A 12 9.09 8.74 5.12
N LEU A 13 8.30 7.90 5.79
CA LEU A 13 7.43 8.37 6.86
C LEU A 13 8.25 8.82 8.08
N GLN A 14 9.37 8.16 8.36
CA GLN A 14 10.31 8.56 9.39
C GLN A 14 11.01 9.89 9.06
N GLU A 15 11.46 10.10 7.82
CA GLU A 15 12.02 11.37 7.32
C GLU A 15 11.01 12.52 7.43
N ALA A 16 9.71 12.23 7.22
CA ALA A 16 8.63 13.18 7.41
C ALA A 16 8.26 13.43 8.89
N GLY A 17 8.94 12.77 9.84
CA GLY A 17 8.67 12.88 11.27
C GLY A 17 7.33 12.25 11.68
N ILE A 18 6.84 11.27 10.91
CA ILE A 18 5.56 10.60 11.15
C ILE A 18 5.80 9.26 11.86
N PRO A 19 5.52 9.17 13.18
CA PRO A 19 5.61 7.90 13.89
C PRO A 19 4.50 6.96 13.39
N CYS A 20 4.90 5.87 12.77
CA CYS A 20 3.96 4.87 12.24
C CYS A 20 4.57 3.48 12.29
N ARG A 21 3.71 2.47 12.18
CA ARG A 21 4.12 1.08 12.00
C ARG A 21 3.61 0.57 10.66
N VAL A 22 4.52 0.17 9.79
CA VAL A 22 4.20 -0.35 8.46
C VAL A 22 4.26 -1.87 8.49
N SER A 23 3.26 -2.53 7.89
CA SER A 23 3.23 -3.99 7.75
C SER A 23 2.73 -4.37 6.37
N GLY A 24 3.34 -5.38 5.76
CA GLY A 24 2.93 -5.93 4.47
C GLY A 24 2.24 -7.26 4.66
N ARG A 25 1.13 -7.47 3.96
CA ARG A 25 0.47 -8.76 3.86
C ARG A 25 0.45 -9.19 2.40
N GLU A 26 0.96 -10.39 2.15
CA GLU A 26 0.74 -11.09 0.90
C GLU A 26 -0.67 -11.71 0.93
N LYS A 27 -1.50 -11.37 -0.05
CA LYS A 27 -2.78 -12.06 -0.25
C LYS A 27 -2.49 -13.42 -0.86
N HIS A 28 -3.10 -14.46 -0.29
CA HIS A 28 -3.04 -15.81 -0.89
C HIS A 28 -3.63 -15.77 -2.30
N LEU A 29 -2.84 -16.23 -3.28
CA LEU A 29 -3.20 -16.23 -4.70
C LEU A 29 -4.55 -16.90 -4.97
N TYR A 30 -4.86 -17.98 -4.23
CA TYR A 30 -6.14 -18.68 -4.28
C TYR A 30 -7.34 -17.79 -3.91
N SER A 31 -7.21 -16.96 -2.87
CA SER A 31 -8.27 -16.02 -2.45
C SER A 31 -8.45 -14.86 -3.43
N ILE A 32 -7.41 -14.51 -4.19
CA ILE A 32 -7.50 -13.54 -5.29
C ILE A 32 -8.21 -14.19 -6.47
N TYR A 33 -7.80 -15.40 -6.86
CA TYR A 33 -8.41 -16.17 -7.94
C TYR A 33 -9.90 -16.41 -7.70
N CYS A 34 -10.31 -16.90 -6.51
CA CYS A 34 -11.72 -17.06 -6.18
C CYS A 34 -12.50 -15.73 -6.27
N LYS A 35 -11.92 -14.60 -5.86
CA LYS A 35 -12.55 -13.29 -6.00
C LYS A 35 -12.64 -12.82 -7.45
N MET A 36 -11.64 -13.12 -8.28
CA MET A 36 -11.65 -12.80 -9.71
C MET A 36 -12.72 -13.60 -10.45
N VAL A 37 -12.79 -14.91 -10.17
CA VAL A 37 -13.80 -15.82 -10.77
C VAL A 37 -15.22 -15.48 -10.31
N LEU A 38 -15.41 -15.13 -9.03
CA LEU A 38 -16.74 -14.83 -8.48
C LEU A 38 -17.24 -13.40 -8.77
N LYS A 39 -16.37 -12.44 -9.16
CA LYS A 39 -16.75 -11.03 -9.34
C LYS A 39 -16.53 -10.46 -10.75
N GLU A 40 -16.17 -11.28 -11.73
CA GLU A 40 -15.88 -10.85 -13.12
C GLU A 40 -14.91 -9.64 -13.23
N GLN A 41 -14.00 -9.49 -12.27
CA GLN A 41 -13.05 -8.38 -12.25
C GLN A 41 -11.86 -8.71 -13.17
N ARG A 42 -11.61 -7.87 -14.18
CA ARG A 42 -10.50 -8.05 -15.14
C ARG A 42 -9.13 -8.11 -14.43
N PHE A 43 -8.15 -8.71 -15.13
CA PHE A 43 -6.74 -8.99 -14.80
C PHE A 43 -5.93 -7.95 -13.99
N HIS A 44 -6.43 -6.73 -13.77
CA HIS A 44 -5.79 -5.68 -12.98
C HIS A 44 -5.60 -6.06 -11.51
N SER A 45 -6.34 -7.06 -11.01
CA SER A 45 -6.23 -7.56 -9.63
C SER A 45 -4.92 -8.31 -9.30
N ILE A 46 -4.11 -8.69 -10.30
CA ILE A 46 -2.79 -9.32 -10.04
C ILE A 46 -1.80 -8.30 -9.45
N MET A 47 -1.97 -7.00 -9.72
CA MET A 47 -1.17 -5.96 -9.05
C MET A 47 -1.51 -5.80 -7.55
N ASP A 48 -2.63 -6.38 -7.10
CA ASP A 48 -3.18 -6.22 -5.75
C ASP A 48 -2.85 -7.43 -4.83
N ILE A 49 -1.83 -8.22 -5.23
CA ILE A 49 -1.28 -9.35 -4.45
C ILE A 49 -0.66 -8.84 -3.14
N TYR A 50 -0.05 -7.67 -3.17
CA TYR A 50 0.64 -7.09 -2.02
C TYR A 50 -0.19 -5.96 -1.44
N ALA A 51 -0.64 -6.12 -0.19
CA ALA A 51 -1.35 -5.08 0.55
C ALA A 51 -0.46 -4.56 1.68
N PHE A 52 -0.41 -3.25 1.84
CA PHE A 52 0.33 -2.59 2.92
C PHE A 52 -0.65 -1.99 3.91
N ARG A 53 -0.32 -2.09 5.21
CA ARG A 53 -1.07 -1.48 6.30
C ARG A 53 -0.14 -0.58 7.09
N VAL A 54 -0.51 0.68 7.21
CA VAL A 54 0.16 1.67 8.06
C VAL A 54 -0.74 1.92 9.28
N ILE A 55 -0.16 1.80 10.48
CA ILE A 55 -0.84 2.05 11.75
C ILE A 55 -0.27 3.33 12.34
N VAL A 56 -1.16 4.25 12.73
CA VAL A 56 -0.85 5.57 13.29
C VAL A 56 -1.69 5.81 14.55
N HIS A 57 -1.31 6.81 15.35
CA HIS A 57 -1.94 7.08 16.64
C HIS A 57 -3.27 7.84 16.55
N ASP A 58 -3.47 8.64 15.51
CA ASP A 58 -4.61 9.53 15.37
C ASP A 58 -5.00 9.77 13.89
N ALA A 59 -6.16 10.38 13.68
CA ALA A 59 -6.72 10.61 12.36
C ALA A 59 -5.96 11.67 11.54
N ASP A 60 -5.39 12.69 12.18
CA ASP A 60 -4.59 13.72 11.48
C ASP A 60 -3.33 13.09 10.88
N THR A 61 -2.63 12.27 11.68
CA THR A 61 -1.47 11.50 11.22
C THR A 61 -1.85 10.55 10.08
N CYS A 62 -3.06 9.99 10.07
CA CYS A 62 -3.54 9.16 8.96
C CYS A 62 -3.62 9.95 7.64
N TYR A 63 -4.17 11.17 7.67
CA TYR A 63 -4.23 12.02 6.49
C TYR A 63 -2.85 12.51 6.04
N ARG A 64 -1.93 12.77 6.98
CA ARG A 64 -0.54 13.10 6.66
C ARG A 64 0.17 11.94 5.97
N VAL A 65 -0.01 10.71 6.44
CA VAL A 65 0.48 9.50 5.75
C VAL A 65 -0.12 9.40 4.35
N LEU A 66 -1.43 9.60 4.20
CA LEU A 66 -2.10 9.55 2.90
C LEU A 66 -1.51 10.58 1.91
N GLY A 67 -1.25 11.81 2.37
CA GLY A 67 -0.58 12.84 1.57
C GLY A 67 0.82 12.42 1.10
N GLN A 68 1.61 11.82 1.99
CA GLN A 68 2.94 11.31 1.63
C GLN A 68 2.88 10.14 0.66
N MET A 69 1.89 9.25 0.81
CA MET A 69 1.65 8.15 -0.13
C MET A 69 1.23 8.66 -1.51
N HIS A 70 0.37 9.67 -1.59
CA HIS A 70 -0.01 10.25 -2.89
C HIS A 70 1.16 10.96 -3.58
N SER A 71 2.07 11.59 -2.82
CA SER A 71 3.29 12.17 -3.38
C SER A 71 4.24 11.11 -3.97
N LEU A 72 4.15 9.84 -3.56
CA LEU A 72 4.90 8.72 -4.14
C LEU A 72 4.28 8.25 -5.48
N THR A 73 2.97 8.40 -5.64
CA THR A 73 2.20 7.88 -6.79
C THR A 73 2.15 8.83 -8.00
N SER A 74 2.55 10.10 -7.87
CA SER A 74 2.51 11.09 -8.97
C SER A 74 3.49 10.84 -10.15
N ARG A 75 4.20 9.70 -10.17
CA ARG A 75 4.92 9.21 -11.37
C ARG A 75 4.06 8.39 -12.33
N VAL A 76 2.78 8.15 -12.05
CA VAL A 76 1.80 7.72 -13.06
C VAL A 76 1.00 8.94 -13.50
N GLN A 77 1.65 9.83 -14.24
CA GLN A 77 0.92 10.77 -15.08
C GLN A 77 0.33 9.94 -16.22
N GLY A 78 -1.00 9.93 -16.32
CA GLY A 78 -1.66 9.58 -17.56
C GLY A 78 -1.22 10.60 -18.61
N GLY A 79 -0.29 10.17 -19.46
CA GLY A 79 0.00 10.76 -20.76
C GLY A 79 -0.47 9.81 -21.84
#